data_AF-A0A0K8WEK1-F1
#
_entry.id   AF-A0A0K8WEK1-F1
#
_cell.length_a   1.000
_cell.length_b   1.000
_cell.length_c   1.000
_cell.angle_alpha   90.00
_cell.angle_beta   90.00
_cell.angle_gamma   90.00
#
_symmetry.space_group_name_H-M   'P 1'
#
loop_
_entity.id
_entity.type
_entity.pdbx_description
1 polymer ?
#
loop_
_entity_poly.entity_id
_entity_poly.type
_entity_poly.pdbx_seq_one_letter_code
_entity_poly.pdbx_strand_id
1 'polypeptide(L)'
;MRETAQTLLDAYVRLQGTNISQMMRKSVETRDWLNCLEPRSVRAVMKRVVEELGSIETVVASLYEAGVRTTASSDSSRKTHFSTLTTTKQHHRSNWSNYTPSQLESNYVSNIHRLFSERIDIFTNVDFSKVSIVTGIIKIGLKTLLECIRLRTFSKFGLQQVQVDTHYLQMNLWRFVADENLVNFLLDEILGSAVHRCLESILMEPNAVEIICE
;
A
#
# COMPACT_ATOMS: atom_id res chain seq x y z
N MET A 1 28.25 -10.61 -14.14
CA MET A 1 26.91 -11.21 -14.39
C MET A 1 25.92 -10.88 -13.27
N ARG A 2 26.18 -11.25 -12.00
CA ARG A 2 25.25 -10.97 -10.89
C ARG A 2 25.02 -9.47 -10.65
N GLU A 3 26.08 -8.66 -10.70
CA GLU A 3 25.98 -7.20 -10.53
C GLU A 3 25.14 -6.55 -11.64
N THR A 4 25.40 -6.89 -12.90
CA THR A 4 24.60 -6.42 -14.05
C THR A 4 23.13 -6.80 -13.92
N ALA A 5 22.83 -8.03 -13.49
CA ALA A 5 21.47 -8.48 -13.24
C ALA A 5 20.80 -7.66 -12.13
N GLN A 6 21.53 -7.33 -11.06
CA GLN A 6 21.01 -6.48 -9.97
C GLN A 6 20.72 -5.07 -10.49
N THR A 7 21.63 -4.48 -11.29
CA THR A 7 21.40 -3.15 -11.88
C THR A 7 20.14 -3.12 -12.76
N LEU A 8 19.91 -4.16 -13.56
CA LEU A 8 18.71 -4.27 -14.39
C LEU A 8 17.44 -4.41 -13.54
N LEU A 9 17.49 -5.21 -12.47
CA LEU A 9 16.39 -5.37 -11.52
C LEU A 9 16.03 -4.05 -10.83
N ASP A 10 17.04 -3.35 -10.32
CA ASP A 10 16.87 -2.06 -9.65
C ASP A 10 16.32 -1.02 -10.63
N ALA A 11 16.79 -1.01 -11.88
CA ALA A 11 16.28 -0.13 -12.92
C ALA A 11 14.80 -0.42 -13.24
N TYR A 12 14.41 -1.70 -13.31
CA TYR A 12 13.01 -2.09 -13.51
C TYR A 12 12.11 -1.61 -12.36
N VAL A 13 12.53 -1.84 -11.11
CA VAL A 13 11.78 -1.39 -9.92
C VAL A 13 11.64 0.13 -9.91
N ARG A 14 12.71 0.86 -10.25
CA ARG A 14 12.67 2.34 -10.35
C ARG A 14 11.73 2.80 -11.45
N LEU A 15 11.73 2.16 -12.62
CA LEU A 15 10.86 2.52 -13.74
C LEU A 15 9.39 2.29 -13.38
N GLN A 16 9.04 1.10 -12.88
CA GLN A 16 7.66 0.80 -12.48
C GLN A 16 7.22 1.65 -11.29
N GLY A 17 8.10 1.84 -10.30
CA GLY A 17 7.87 2.75 -9.18
C GLY A 17 7.59 4.18 -9.67
N THR A 18 8.32 4.66 -10.67
CA THR A 18 8.10 5.98 -11.28
C THR A 18 6.72 6.08 -11.94
N ASN A 19 6.25 5.04 -12.63
CA ASN A 19 4.91 5.03 -13.23
C ASN A 19 3.82 5.18 -12.15
N ILE A 20 3.90 4.40 -11.08
CA ILE A 20 2.98 4.50 -9.94
C ILE A 20 3.09 5.88 -9.27
N SER A 21 4.30 6.38 -9.05
CA SER A 21 4.57 7.71 -8.50
C SER A 21 3.93 8.83 -9.32
N GLN A 22 3.98 8.75 -10.66
CA GLN A 22 3.37 9.77 -11.52
C GLN A 22 1.84 9.77 -11.41
N MET A 23 1.22 8.60 -11.31
CA MET A 23 -0.23 8.49 -11.09
C MET A 23 -0.62 9.13 -9.75
N MET A 24 0.08 8.78 -8.67
CA MET A 24 -0.15 9.34 -7.34
C MET A 24 0.02 10.85 -7.33
N ARG A 25 1.17 11.33 -7.83
CA ARG A 25 1.52 12.76 -7.89
C ARG A 25 0.45 13.56 -8.61
N LYS A 26 0.13 13.20 -9.86
CA LYS A 26 -0.87 13.91 -10.67
C LYS A 26 -2.22 13.98 -9.94
N SER A 27 -2.65 12.86 -9.34
CA SER A 27 -3.92 12.82 -8.62
C SER A 27 -4.02 13.74 -7.41
N VAL A 28 -2.89 14.03 -6.77
CA VAL A 28 -2.81 14.95 -5.63
C VAL A 28 -2.66 16.38 -6.12
N GLU A 29 -1.88 16.60 -7.18
CA GLU A 29 -1.59 17.94 -7.70
C GLU A 29 -2.80 18.60 -8.35
N THR A 30 -3.66 17.84 -9.03
CA THR A 30 -4.80 18.39 -9.78
C THR A 30 -6.07 18.56 -8.97
N ARG A 31 -6.12 18.11 -7.72
CA ARG A 31 -7.31 18.17 -6.87
C ARG A 31 -7.32 19.42 -6.01
N ASP A 32 -8.47 20.08 -5.93
CA ASP A 32 -8.73 21.12 -4.93
C ASP A 32 -9.06 20.46 -3.58
N TRP A 33 -8.08 20.42 -2.69
CA TRP A 33 -8.19 19.79 -1.37
C TRP A 33 -8.94 20.65 -0.34
N LEU A 34 -9.12 21.95 -0.60
CA LEU A 34 -9.82 22.86 0.28
C LEU A 34 -11.33 22.87 0.03
N ASN A 35 -11.75 22.61 -1.21
CA ASN A 35 -13.16 22.61 -1.60
C ASN A 35 -13.69 21.20 -1.93
N CYS A 36 -13.19 20.17 -1.24
CA CYS A 36 -13.67 18.80 -1.40
C CYS A 36 -15.11 18.66 -0.91
N LEU A 37 -15.90 17.85 -1.62
CA LEU A 37 -17.17 17.31 -1.10
C LEU A 37 -16.90 16.11 -0.20
N GLU A 38 -17.88 15.79 0.65
CA GLU A 38 -17.84 14.60 1.50
C GLU A 38 -17.57 13.34 0.65
N PRO A 39 -16.57 12.50 1.01
CA PRO A 39 -16.23 11.30 0.26
C PRO A 39 -17.41 10.32 0.18
N ARG A 40 -17.70 9.83 -1.03
CA ARG A 40 -18.70 8.77 -1.28
C ARG A 40 -18.13 7.58 -2.06
N SER A 41 -16.87 7.68 -2.45
CA SER A 41 -16.15 6.64 -3.19
C SER A 41 -14.65 6.82 -3.00
N VAL A 42 -13.93 5.71 -3.16
CA VAL A 42 -12.47 5.71 -3.32
C VAL A 42 -12.11 6.40 -4.65
N ARG A 43 -11.05 7.22 -4.66
CA ARG A 43 -10.59 7.84 -5.91
C ARG A 43 -10.17 6.78 -6.93
N ALA A 44 -10.61 6.96 -8.19
CA ALA A 44 -10.32 6.04 -9.29
C ALA A 44 -8.82 5.75 -9.47
N VAL A 45 -7.94 6.71 -9.18
CA VAL A 45 -6.49 6.52 -9.24
C VAL A 45 -5.99 5.43 -8.29
N MET A 46 -6.60 5.27 -7.11
CA MET A 46 -6.17 4.26 -6.13
C MET A 46 -6.53 2.86 -6.61
N LYS A 47 -7.73 2.70 -7.17
CA LYS A 47 -8.15 1.46 -7.83
C LYS A 47 -7.19 1.12 -8.99
N ARG A 48 -6.89 2.12 -9.83
CA ARG A 48 -5.97 1.96 -10.96
C ARG A 48 -4.55 1.59 -10.52
N VAL A 49 -4.04 2.13 -9.41
CA VAL A 49 -2.74 1.73 -8.86
C VAL A 49 -2.74 0.26 -8.46
N VAL A 50 -3.80 -0.20 -7.78
CA VAL A 50 -3.94 -1.61 -7.37
C VAL A 50 -4.01 -2.54 -8.57
N GLU A 51 -4.73 -2.16 -9.63
CA GLU A 51 -4.78 -2.89 -10.90
C GLU A 51 -3.41 -2.97 -11.60
N GLU A 52 -2.69 -1.84 -11.64
CA GLU A 52 -1.36 -1.76 -12.25
C GLU A 52 -0.36 -2.65 -11.49
N LEU A 53 -0.40 -2.63 -10.15
CA LEU A 53 0.42 -3.51 -9.31
C LEU A 53 0.10 -5.00 -9.55
N GLY A 54 -1.17 -5.37 -9.73
CA GLY A 54 -1.56 -6.74 -10.09
C GLY A 54 -1.06 -7.16 -11.48
N SER A 55 -1.05 -6.23 -12.43
CA SER A 55 -0.51 -6.46 -13.78
C SER A 55 1.01 -6.67 -13.72
N ILE A 56 1.72 -5.82 -12.97
CA ILE A 56 3.17 -5.95 -12.71
C ILE A 56 3.47 -7.28 -12.02
N GLU A 57 2.71 -7.66 -10.99
CA GLU A 57 2.89 -8.93 -10.29
C GLU A 57 2.79 -10.12 -11.24
N THR A 58 1.79 -10.13 -12.13
CA THR A 58 1.59 -11.21 -13.11
C THR A 58 2.79 -11.33 -14.06
N VAL A 59 3.31 -10.21 -14.56
CA VAL A 59 4.50 -10.18 -15.41
C VAL A 59 5.73 -10.71 -14.66
N VAL A 60 5.96 -10.25 -13.43
CA VAL A 60 7.11 -10.69 -12.63
C VAL A 60 6.97 -12.17 -12.26
N ALA A 61 5.77 -12.63 -11.87
CA ALA A 61 5.50 -14.04 -11.57
C ALA A 61 5.86 -14.93 -12.76
N SER A 62 5.51 -14.53 -13.98
CA SER A 62 5.83 -15.30 -15.19
C SER A 62 7.33 -15.55 -15.37
N LEU A 63 8.20 -14.62 -14.96
CA LEU A 63 9.66 -14.76 -15.09
C LEU A 63 10.24 -15.68 -14.01
N TYR A 64 9.74 -15.61 -12.78
CA TYR A 64 10.25 -16.39 -11.65
C TYR A 64 9.63 -17.79 -11.55
N GLU A 65 8.38 -17.97 -11.98
CA GLU A 65 7.71 -19.27 -12.03
C GLU A 65 8.07 -20.05 -13.31
N ALA A 66 8.39 -19.37 -14.43
CA ALA A 66 8.94 -20.06 -15.61
C ALA A 66 10.31 -20.70 -15.36
N GLY A 67 11.09 -20.18 -14.40
CA GLY A 67 12.38 -20.75 -13.98
C GLY A 67 12.27 -22.10 -13.25
N VAL A 68 11.06 -22.50 -12.84
CA VAL A 68 10.76 -23.79 -12.19
C VAL A 68 10.07 -24.75 -13.18
N ARG A 69 10.22 -24.55 -14.49
CA ARG A 69 9.94 -25.62 -15.46
C ARG A 69 11.08 -26.62 -15.43
N THR A 70 11.08 -27.47 -14.41
CA THR A 70 11.72 -28.77 -14.53
C THR A 70 11.15 -29.44 -15.78
N THR A 71 12.00 -29.77 -16.74
CA THR A 71 11.66 -30.74 -17.79
C THR A 71 11.53 -32.10 -17.11
N ALA A 72 10.43 -32.30 -16.38
CA ALA A 72 10.12 -33.56 -15.72
C ALA A 72 9.11 -34.29 -16.58
N SER A 73 9.63 -35.32 -17.23
CA SER A 73 8.97 -36.31 -18.06
C SER A 73 7.65 -36.82 -17.50
N SER A 74 6.79 -37.24 -18.43
CA SER A 74 5.65 -38.11 -18.20
C SER A 74 5.99 -39.29 -17.28
N ASP A 75 5.31 -39.42 -16.15
CA ASP A 75 4.89 -40.73 -15.67
C ASP A 75 3.59 -40.63 -14.86
N SER A 76 2.69 -41.57 -15.13
CA SER A 76 1.39 -41.74 -14.48
C SER A 76 1.54 -42.63 -13.26
N SER A 77 0.97 -42.25 -12.11
CA SER A 77 0.20 -43.18 -11.26
C SER A 77 -0.30 -42.58 -9.93
N ARG A 78 -1.61 -42.76 -9.72
CA ARG A 78 -2.31 -43.21 -8.49
C ARG A 78 -2.39 -42.29 -7.25
N LYS A 79 -3.64 -41.82 -7.08
CA LYS A 79 -4.53 -41.98 -5.91
C LYS A 79 -4.26 -41.27 -4.57
N THR A 80 -5.30 -40.49 -4.20
CA THR A 80 -5.98 -40.35 -2.89
C THR A 80 -5.21 -39.71 -1.72
N HIS A 81 -5.67 -38.57 -1.22
CA HIS A 81 -6.54 -38.52 -0.02
C HIS A 81 -7.06 -37.11 0.27
N PHE A 82 -8.25 -37.10 0.85
CA PHE A 82 -9.08 -36.01 1.36
C PHE A 82 -8.41 -35.27 2.54
N SER A 83 -8.51 -33.93 2.54
CA SER A 83 -8.70 -33.15 3.76
C SER A 83 -9.46 -31.87 3.44
N THR A 84 -10.74 -31.87 3.80
CA THR A 84 -11.56 -30.66 3.93
C THR A 84 -10.94 -29.79 5.02
N LEU A 85 -10.20 -28.75 4.63
CA LEU A 85 -9.80 -27.70 5.56
C LEU A 85 -10.88 -26.62 5.57
N THR A 86 -11.59 -26.55 6.68
CA THR A 86 -12.50 -25.48 7.06
C THR A 86 -11.80 -24.12 6.95
N THR A 87 -12.23 -23.29 6.01
CA THR A 87 -11.85 -21.87 5.92
C THR A 87 -12.47 -21.13 7.10
N THR A 88 -11.76 -21.08 8.23
CA THR A 88 -12.04 -20.08 9.25
C THR A 88 -11.65 -18.73 8.65
N LYS A 89 -12.67 -18.00 8.17
CA LYS A 89 -12.56 -16.57 7.90
C LYS A 89 -12.19 -15.89 9.22
N GLN A 90 -10.89 -15.79 9.48
CA GLN A 90 -10.35 -14.90 10.51
C GLN A 90 -10.72 -13.50 10.04
N HIS A 91 -11.68 -12.90 10.74
CA HIS A 91 -12.00 -11.49 10.59
C HIS A 91 -10.71 -10.70 10.86
N HIS A 92 -10.11 -10.16 9.79
CA HIS A 92 -8.98 -9.26 9.85
C HIS A 92 -9.40 -8.00 10.62
N ARG A 93 -9.15 -7.98 11.92
CA ARG A 93 -9.28 -6.78 12.74
C ARG A 93 -8.09 -5.88 12.44
N SER A 94 -8.30 -4.95 11.51
CA SER A 94 -7.44 -3.79 11.30
C SER A 94 -7.38 -2.95 12.57
N ASN A 95 -6.19 -2.47 12.92
CA ASN A 95 -5.92 -1.67 14.14
C ASN A 95 -6.51 -0.24 14.08
N TRP A 96 -7.49 -0.02 13.20
CA TRP A 96 -8.11 1.28 12.91
C TRP A 96 -8.99 1.82 14.05
N SER A 97 -9.38 0.95 14.97
CA SER A 97 -10.14 1.28 16.19
C SER A 97 -9.41 2.22 17.17
N ASN A 98 -8.16 2.61 16.89
CA ASN A 98 -7.40 3.54 17.73
C ASN A 98 -7.70 5.03 17.43
N TYR A 99 -8.42 5.35 16.35
CA TYR A 99 -8.75 6.74 16.00
C TYR A 99 -10.05 7.22 16.66
N THR A 100 -10.18 7.04 17.98
CA THR A 100 -11.27 7.65 18.75
C THR A 100 -10.88 9.08 19.18
N PRO A 101 -11.84 10.02 19.26
CA PRO A 101 -11.55 11.45 19.56
C PRO A 101 -10.81 11.69 20.89
N SER A 102 -10.84 10.74 21.83
CA SER A 102 -10.22 10.84 23.15
C SER A 102 -8.72 10.52 23.19
N GLN A 103 -8.09 10.12 22.07
CA GLN A 103 -6.66 9.76 22.02
C GLN A 103 -5.75 10.72 21.24
N LEU A 104 -6.21 11.94 20.93
CA LEU A 104 -5.31 12.97 20.39
C LEU A 104 -4.14 13.29 21.33
N GLU A 105 -4.27 13.03 22.64
CA GLU A 105 -3.18 13.12 23.62
C GLU A 105 -2.23 11.90 23.59
N SER A 106 -2.74 10.71 23.23
CA SER A 106 -1.94 9.49 23.05
C SER A 106 -0.99 9.58 21.84
N ASN A 107 -1.30 10.47 20.89
CA ASN A 107 -0.46 10.74 19.73
C ASN A 107 0.94 11.28 20.08
N TYR A 108 1.12 11.91 21.25
CA TYR A 108 2.46 12.35 21.66
C TYR A 108 3.37 11.17 22.04
N VAL A 109 2.81 10.10 22.60
CA VAL A 109 3.56 8.90 23.00
C VAL A 109 3.85 7.99 21.80
N SER A 110 2.90 7.86 20.87
CA SER A 110 3.14 7.16 19.59
C SER A 110 4.15 7.91 18.71
N ASN A 111 4.18 9.24 18.74
CA ASN A 111 5.21 10.05 18.08
C ASN A 111 6.62 9.82 18.63
N ILE A 112 6.77 9.51 19.92
CA ILE A 112 8.08 9.16 20.52
C ILE A 112 8.52 7.77 20.05
N HIS A 113 7.63 6.78 20.01
CA HIS A 113 7.96 5.46 19.44
C HIS A 113 8.23 5.51 17.93
N ARG A 114 7.61 6.44 17.20
CA ARG A 114 7.80 6.70 15.77
C ARG A 114 9.15 7.34 15.47
N LEU A 115 9.71 8.14 16.38
CA LEU A 115 11.10 8.62 16.29
C LEU A 115 12.15 7.48 16.33
N PHE A 116 11.78 6.32 16.90
CA PHE A 116 12.59 5.10 16.93
C PHE A 116 12.16 4.05 15.91
N SER A 117 11.07 4.29 15.17
CA SER A 117 10.63 3.45 14.06
C SER A 117 11.41 3.87 12.82
N GLU A 118 12.65 3.38 12.78
CA GLU A 118 13.53 3.16 11.62
C GLU A 118 13.14 3.92 10.34
N ARG A 119 14.03 4.81 9.86
CA ARG A 119 13.91 5.42 8.53
C ARG A 119 13.69 4.29 7.51
N ILE A 120 12.48 4.11 7.00
CA ILE A 120 12.24 3.12 5.94
C ILE A 120 13.11 3.53 4.75
N ASP A 121 14.16 2.76 4.53
CA ASP A 121 15.04 2.93 3.39
C ASP A 121 14.26 2.57 2.13
N ILE A 122 14.05 3.58 1.29
CA ILE A 122 13.38 3.45 0.00
C ILE A 122 14.20 2.52 -0.91
N PHE A 123 15.51 2.49 -0.71
CA PHE A 123 16.48 1.78 -1.54
C PHE A 123 17.21 0.68 -0.75
N THR A 124 16.47 -0.15 -0.02
CA THR A 124 17.01 -1.46 0.38
C THR A 124 17.26 -2.29 -0.88
N ASN A 125 18.28 -3.14 -0.87
CA ASN A 125 18.55 -4.05 -1.98
C ASN A 125 17.28 -4.86 -2.30
N VAL A 126 16.86 -4.84 -3.56
CA VAL A 126 15.73 -5.64 -4.03
C VAL A 126 16.25 -7.04 -4.33
N ASP A 127 15.65 -8.03 -3.68
CA ASP A 127 15.98 -9.43 -3.94
C ASP A 127 15.38 -9.89 -5.25
N PHE A 128 15.99 -10.90 -5.86
CA PHE A 128 15.45 -11.59 -7.02
C PHE A 128 14.24 -12.46 -6.63
N SER A 129 13.16 -11.84 -6.17
CA SER A 129 11.90 -12.47 -5.86
C SER A 129 10.74 -11.55 -6.22
N LYS A 130 9.64 -12.16 -6.67
CA LYS A 130 8.40 -11.44 -7.00
C LYS A 130 7.97 -10.48 -5.87
N VAL A 131 7.96 -10.99 -4.65
CA VAL A 131 7.51 -10.23 -3.47
C VAL A 131 8.42 -9.04 -3.20
N SER A 132 9.76 -9.21 -3.26
CA SER A 132 10.70 -8.11 -3.02
C SER A 132 10.58 -7.00 -4.09
N ILE A 133 10.44 -7.40 -5.36
CA ILE A 133 10.26 -6.48 -6.49
C ILE A 133 8.99 -5.64 -6.33
N VAL A 134 7.84 -6.30 -6.13
CA VAL A 134 6.55 -5.61 -6.01
C VAL A 134 6.52 -4.74 -4.74
N THR A 135 7.09 -5.21 -3.63
CA THR A 135 7.26 -4.41 -2.40
C THR A 135 8.09 -3.15 -2.66
N GLY A 136 9.20 -3.25 -3.41
CA GLY A 136 10.02 -2.10 -3.79
C GLY A 136 9.24 -1.04 -4.58
N ILE A 137 8.40 -1.47 -5.52
CA ILE A 137 7.54 -0.59 -6.32
C ILE A 137 6.49 0.09 -5.44
N ILE A 138 5.84 -0.66 -4.54
CA ILE A 138 4.87 -0.12 -3.57
C ILE A 138 5.52 0.94 -2.67
N LYS A 139 6.71 0.68 -2.13
CA LYS A 139 7.45 1.65 -1.29
C LYS A 139 7.68 2.97 -2.01
N ILE A 140 8.11 2.93 -3.27
CA ILE A 140 8.33 4.14 -4.09
C ILE A 140 7.02 4.93 -4.27
N GLY A 141 5.93 4.23 -4.59
CA GLY A 141 4.60 4.83 -4.77
C GLY A 141 4.06 5.48 -3.50
N LEU A 142 4.09 4.77 -2.36
CA LEU A 142 3.59 5.26 -1.07
C LEU A 142 4.43 6.43 -0.52
N LYS A 143 5.77 6.36 -0.63
CA LYS A 143 6.64 7.50 -0.25
C LYS A 143 6.41 8.72 -1.13
N THR A 144 6.11 8.52 -2.42
CA THR A 144 5.73 9.63 -3.31
C THR A 144 4.40 10.25 -2.88
N LEU A 145 3.39 9.43 -2.58
CA LEU A 145 2.10 9.91 -2.09
C LEU A 145 2.27 10.71 -0.78
N LEU A 146 3.04 10.19 0.18
CA LEU A 146 3.38 10.89 1.42
C LEU A 146 3.96 12.28 1.16
N GLU A 147 4.96 12.37 0.29
CA GLU A 147 5.58 13.67 -0.02
C GLU A 147 4.61 14.62 -0.73
N CYS A 148 3.77 14.12 -1.63
CA CYS A 148 2.75 14.96 -2.29
C CYS A 148 1.72 15.50 -1.27
N ILE A 149 1.30 14.67 -0.31
CA ILE A 149 0.38 15.06 0.76
C ILE A 149 1.02 16.10 1.69
N ARG A 150 2.31 15.94 2.03
CA ARG A 150 3.07 16.88 2.88
C ARG A 150 3.11 18.31 2.30
N LEU A 151 3.00 18.44 0.99
CA LEU A 151 3.01 19.71 0.24
C LEU A 151 1.61 20.29 -0.02
N ARG A 152 0.56 19.76 0.62
CA ARG A 152 -0.82 20.23 0.48
C ARG A 152 -1.38 20.74 1.80
N THR A 153 -2.53 21.39 1.70
CA THR A 153 -3.35 21.83 2.83
C THR A 153 -4.75 21.28 2.61
N PHE A 154 -5.38 20.77 3.67
CA PHE A 154 -6.64 20.03 3.55
C PHE A 154 -7.77 20.72 4.30
N SER A 155 -8.97 20.65 3.72
CA SER A 155 -10.22 20.79 4.45
C SER A 155 -10.57 19.48 5.17
N LYS A 156 -11.60 19.49 6.03
CA LYS A 156 -12.19 18.29 6.62
C LYS A 156 -12.44 17.19 5.58
N PHE A 157 -13.18 17.51 4.51
CA PHE A 157 -13.51 16.52 3.48
C PHE A 157 -12.30 16.13 2.61
N GLY A 158 -11.31 17.01 2.48
CA GLY A 158 -10.02 16.67 1.89
C GLY A 158 -9.28 15.61 2.70
N LEU A 159 -9.19 15.78 4.02
CA LEU A 159 -8.61 14.81 4.94
C LEU A 159 -9.37 13.47 4.91
N GLN A 160 -10.70 13.51 4.97
CA GLN A 160 -11.53 12.30 4.93
C GLN A 160 -11.37 11.54 3.60
N GLN A 161 -11.15 12.24 2.48
CA GLN A 161 -10.84 11.55 1.23
C GLN A 161 -9.49 10.82 1.29
N VAL A 162 -8.47 11.43 1.89
CA VAL A 162 -7.18 10.77 2.12
C VAL A 162 -7.34 9.54 3.00
N GLN A 163 -8.14 9.64 4.07
CA GLN A 163 -8.48 8.54 4.96
C GLN A 163 -9.11 7.35 4.21
N VAL A 164 -10.10 7.62 3.37
CA VAL A 164 -10.75 6.61 2.51
C VAL A 164 -9.73 5.96 1.56
N ASP A 165 -8.90 6.76 0.90
CA ASP A 165 -7.89 6.24 -0.03
C ASP A 165 -6.84 5.37 0.67
N THR A 166 -6.34 5.79 1.84
CA THR A 166 -5.36 5.02 2.62
C THR A 166 -5.96 3.71 3.11
N HIS A 167 -7.21 3.71 3.56
CA HIS A 167 -7.90 2.49 3.98
C HIS A 167 -8.10 1.52 2.80
N TYR A 168 -8.54 2.02 1.65
CA TYR A 168 -8.67 1.19 0.45
C TYR A 168 -7.33 0.57 0.04
N LEU A 169 -6.24 1.35 0.05
CA LEU A 169 -4.91 0.82 -0.25
C LEU A 169 -4.50 -0.24 0.77
N GLN A 170 -4.77 -0.04 2.06
CA GLN A 170 -4.49 -1.03 3.10
C GLN A 170 -5.17 -2.38 2.81
N MET A 171 -6.47 -2.36 2.50
CA MET A 171 -7.26 -3.56 2.19
C MET A 171 -6.78 -4.32 0.94
N ASN A 172 -6.06 -3.63 0.04
CA ASN A 172 -5.68 -4.18 -1.25
C ASN A 172 -4.20 -4.50 -1.40
N LEU A 173 -3.32 -3.83 -0.64
CA LEU A 173 -1.87 -3.94 -0.81
C LEU A 173 -1.25 -5.11 -0.04
N TRP A 174 -1.90 -5.61 1.01
CA TRP A 174 -1.36 -6.68 1.88
C TRP A 174 -0.95 -7.93 1.09
N ARG A 175 -1.75 -8.34 0.08
CA ARG A 175 -1.48 -9.51 -0.76
C ARG A 175 -0.19 -9.45 -1.58
N PHE A 176 0.39 -8.26 -1.75
CA PHE A 176 1.59 -8.07 -2.57
C PHE A 176 2.89 -8.07 -1.76
N VAL A 177 2.81 -7.97 -0.42
CA VAL A 177 3.96 -7.79 0.46
C VAL A 177 4.07 -8.95 1.45
N ALA A 178 5.28 -9.24 1.92
CA ALA A 178 5.49 -10.23 2.98
C ALA A 178 5.24 -9.65 4.39
N ASP A 179 5.62 -8.39 4.60
CA ASP A 179 5.40 -7.67 5.85
C ASP A 179 4.35 -6.58 5.64
N GLU A 180 3.14 -6.84 6.11
CA GLU A 180 2.02 -5.89 6.05
C GLU A 180 2.25 -4.68 6.96
N ASN A 181 3.05 -4.81 8.03
CA ASN A 181 3.31 -3.71 8.96
C ASN A 181 4.04 -2.56 8.29
N LEU A 182 4.95 -2.86 7.36
CA LEU A 182 5.60 -1.87 6.51
C LEU A 182 4.59 -1.01 5.75
N VAL A 183 3.59 -1.64 5.12
CA VAL A 183 2.55 -0.93 4.35
C VAL A 183 1.65 -0.15 5.28
N ASN A 184 1.21 -0.76 6.39
CA ASN A 184 0.39 -0.10 7.41
C ASN A 184 1.08 1.15 7.94
N PHE A 185 2.36 1.04 8.31
CA PHE A 185 3.16 2.16 8.78
C PHE A 185 3.22 3.28 7.74
N LEU A 186 3.51 2.98 6.47
CA LEU A 186 3.58 4.01 5.42
C LEU A 186 2.22 4.68 5.19
N LEU A 187 1.11 3.94 5.28
CA LEU A 187 -0.24 4.49 5.14
C LEU A 187 -0.63 5.35 6.34
N ASP A 188 -0.27 4.94 7.56
CA ASP A 188 -0.42 5.74 8.78
C ASP A 188 0.42 7.02 8.72
N GLU A 189 1.63 6.97 8.14
CA GLU A 189 2.45 8.16 7.88
C GLU A 189 1.73 9.16 6.97
N ILE A 190 1.12 8.67 5.88
CA ILE A 190 0.39 9.48 4.90
C ILE A 190 -0.81 10.15 5.55
N LEU A 191 -1.62 9.39 6.28
CA LEU A 191 -2.78 9.92 6.98
C LEU A 191 -2.38 10.93 8.07
N GLY A 192 -1.37 10.59 8.87
CA GLY A 192 -0.83 11.48 9.90
C GLY A 192 -0.32 12.80 9.30
N SER A 193 0.35 12.74 8.14
CA SER A 193 0.76 13.94 7.41
C SER A 193 -0.44 14.79 6.98
N ALA A 194 -1.50 14.16 6.45
CA ALA A 194 -2.72 14.89 6.08
C ALA A 194 -3.41 15.53 7.29
N VAL A 195 -3.49 14.82 8.43
CA VAL A 195 -4.01 15.34 9.72
C VAL A 195 -3.26 16.60 10.13
N HIS A 196 -1.92 16.56 10.14
CA HIS A 196 -1.08 17.70 10.49
C HIS A 196 -1.21 18.90 9.53
N ARG A 197 -1.68 18.65 8.30
CA ARG A 197 -1.84 19.66 7.25
C ARG A 197 -3.32 20.09 7.06
N CYS A 198 -4.22 19.58 7.88
CA CYS A 198 -5.65 19.88 7.81
C CYS A 198 -6.00 21.11 8.66
N LEU A 199 -6.87 21.97 8.13
CA LEU A 199 -7.37 23.16 8.85
C LEU A 199 -8.33 22.78 10.00
N GLU A 200 -9.11 21.71 9.79
CA GLU A 200 -10.05 21.17 10.77
C GLU A 200 -9.95 19.64 10.72
N SER A 201 -9.07 19.07 11.55
CA SER A 201 -8.77 17.64 11.50
C SER A 201 -9.87 16.81 12.16
N ILE A 202 -10.93 16.52 11.41
CA ILE A 202 -11.99 15.59 11.80
C ILE A 202 -12.00 14.41 10.84
N LEU A 203 -11.65 13.23 11.36
CA LEU A 203 -11.73 11.97 10.62
C LEU A 203 -13.20 11.54 10.44
N MET A 204 -13.44 10.77 9.38
CA MET A 204 -14.71 10.09 9.13
C MET A 204 -14.82 8.87 10.04
N GLU A 205 -16.04 8.54 10.45
CA GLU A 205 -16.32 7.34 11.25
C GLU A 205 -15.80 6.07 10.55
N PRO A 206 -15.13 5.15 11.26
CA PRO A 206 -14.56 3.93 10.69
C PRO A 206 -15.54 3.13 9.83
N ASN A 207 -16.77 2.92 10.31
CA ASN A 207 -17.79 2.16 9.58
C ASN A 207 -18.17 2.83 8.25
N ALA A 208 -18.19 4.16 8.19
CA ALA A 208 -18.49 4.87 6.95
C ALA A 208 -17.35 4.70 5.94
N VAL A 209 -16.10 4.70 6.40
CA VAL A 209 -14.93 4.43 5.56
C VAL A 209 -14.94 3.00 5.02
N GLU A 210 -15.27 2.02 5.87
CA GLU A 210 -15.38 0.61 5.48
C GLU A 210 -16.41 0.44 4.36
N ILE A 211 -17.62 0.98 4.54
CA ILE A 211 -18.70 0.91 3.53
C ILE A 211 -18.30 1.57 2.20
N ILE A 212 -17.51 2.65 2.23
CA ILE A 212 -17.04 3.32 1.00
C ILE A 212 -15.97 2.50 0.27
N CYS A 213 -15.22 1.68 1.00
CA CYS A 213 -14.09 0.90 0.49
C CYS A 213 -14.47 -0.52 0.01
N GLU A 214 -15.59 -1.07 0.51
CA GLU A 214 -16.23 -2.28 -0.03
C GLU A 214 -16.72 -2.11 -1.48
#